data_AF-A0A950FNC2-F1
#
_entry.id   AF-A0A950FNC2-F1
#
_cell.length_a   1.000
_cell.length_b   1.000
_cell.length_c   1.000
_cell.angle_alpha   90.00
_cell.angle_beta   90.00
_cell.angle_gamma   90.00
#
_symmetry.space_group_name_H-M   'P 1'
#
loop_
_entity.id
_entity.type
_entity.pdbx_description
1 polymer ?
#
loop_
_entity_poly.entity_id
_entity_poly.type
_entity_poly.pdbx_seq_one_letter_code
_entity_poly.pdbx_strand_id
1 'polypeptide(L)'
;MSARDFTVISWATRSYAHLAAGAIEDCARLGYRYHFYEIDEEYASLMRAWCNHPHVIRRGVAEFGTVLFMDIECRILEPLPAHWTAPLVSVRRPAQKFWIRYNSGTVMADERCLPWIDTWIAVLEEWKLGELAPDDYVHWPGDLCDELALAAALAAHRVRVATPELEYVDRATTAEIARGLWRNAHTIMQHPTIHHWPNEPDPLECKKLFWQNYPGDPASAAAFFAGATGELRRDGWVFDAVRRRYAPAEHWPDGARAWVDDAVVLTSAQR
;
A
#
# COMPACT_ATOMS: atom_id res chain seq x y z
N MET A 1 -12.60 -16.27 23.94
CA MET A 1 -11.66 -16.12 22.81
C MET A 1 -10.63 -15.08 23.21
N SER A 2 -9.33 -15.36 23.06
CA SER A 2 -8.31 -14.32 23.28
C SER A 2 -8.42 -13.28 22.17
N ALA A 3 -8.07 -12.02 22.45
CA ALA A 3 -8.16 -10.88 21.52
C ALA A 3 -7.23 -10.96 20.29
N ARG A 4 -6.73 -12.16 19.92
CA ARG A 4 -5.70 -12.38 18.89
C ARG A 4 -5.99 -13.54 17.94
N ASP A 5 -7.22 -14.04 17.90
CA ASP A 5 -7.56 -15.15 17.00
C ASP A 5 -7.96 -14.63 15.61
N PHE A 6 -6.97 -14.22 14.82
CA PHE A 6 -7.14 -13.83 13.41
C PHE A 6 -6.07 -14.50 12.54
N THR A 7 -6.23 -14.40 11.23
CA THR A 7 -5.23 -14.83 10.23
C THR A 7 -4.87 -13.64 9.35
N VAL A 8 -3.59 -13.33 9.24
CA VAL A 8 -3.11 -12.37 8.23
C VAL A 8 -3.22 -13.05 6.87
N ILE A 9 -3.84 -12.37 5.92
CA ILE A 9 -3.98 -12.87 4.56
C ILE A 9 -3.43 -11.85 3.58
N SER A 10 -2.89 -12.35 2.49
CA SER A 10 -2.47 -11.55 1.34
C SER A 10 -2.67 -12.39 0.08
N TRP A 11 -2.58 -11.76 -1.07
CA TRP A 11 -2.62 -12.47 -2.33
C TRP A 11 -1.71 -11.81 -3.36
N ALA A 12 -1.28 -12.58 -4.34
CA ALA A 12 -0.57 -12.07 -5.49
C ALA A 12 -0.70 -13.06 -6.66
N THR A 13 -0.43 -12.60 -7.87
CA THR A 13 -0.15 -13.52 -8.98
C THR A 13 1.25 -14.10 -8.83
N ARG A 14 1.54 -15.18 -9.56
CA ARG A 14 2.81 -15.88 -9.47
C ARG A 14 4.04 -14.98 -9.67
N SER A 15 3.92 -13.97 -10.53
CA SER A 15 5.02 -13.01 -10.80
C SER A 15 5.40 -12.17 -9.57
N TYR A 16 4.46 -11.93 -8.66
CA TYR A 16 4.64 -11.12 -7.44
C TYR A 16 4.73 -11.95 -6.15
N ALA A 17 4.58 -13.29 -6.22
CA ALA A 17 4.60 -14.17 -5.05
C ALA A 17 5.88 -14.05 -4.19
N HIS A 18 7.00 -13.67 -4.81
CA HIS A 18 8.26 -13.43 -4.11
C HIS A 18 8.18 -12.31 -3.05
N LEU A 19 7.24 -11.36 -3.20
CA LEU A 19 7.04 -10.27 -2.24
C LEU A 19 6.47 -10.76 -0.89
N ALA A 20 5.83 -11.93 -0.87
CA ALA A 20 5.21 -12.51 0.33
C ALA A 20 6.22 -12.81 1.45
N ALA A 21 7.51 -12.97 1.11
CA ALA A 21 8.55 -13.38 2.05
C ALA A 21 8.61 -12.48 3.30
N GLY A 22 8.50 -11.16 3.10
CA GLY A 22 8.55 -10.20 4.22
C GLY A 22 7.40 -10.36 5.20
N ALA A 23 6.17 -10.52 4.70
CA ALA A 23 4.99 -10.70 5.54
C ALA A 23 5.00 -12.05 6.28
N ILE A 24 5.50 -13.11 5.63
CA ILE A 24 5.69 -14.43 6.25
C ILE A 24 6.65 -14.34 7.44
N GLU A 25 7.80 -13.70 7.25
CA GLU A 25 8.81 -13.50 8.30
C GLU A 25 8.24 -12.69 9.48
N ASP A 26 7.51 -11.61 9.18
CA ASP A 26 6.91 -10.76 10.21
C ASP A 26 5.85 -11.50 11.02
N CYS A 27 4.95 -12.24 10.35
CA CYS A 27 3.92 -13.02 11.02
C CYS A 27 4.52 -14.13 11.88
N ALA A 28 5.54 -14.84 11.39
CA ALA A 28 6.25 -15.87 12.15
C ALA A 28 6.92 -15.27 13.41
N ARG A 29 7.58 -14.12 13.27
CA ARG A 29 8.22 -13.39 14.38
C ARG A 29 7.21 -12.94 15.43
N LEU A 30 6.03 -12.48 15.02
CA LEU A 30 5.00 -11.93 15.92
C LEU A 30 4.01 -12.99 16.44
N GLY A 31 4.11 -14.23 15.95
CA GLY A 31 3.21 -15.32 16.32
C GLY A 31 1.81 -15.21 15.70
N TYR A 32 1.70 -14.57 14.53
CA TYR A 32 0.45 -14.49 13.76
C TYR A 32 0.33 -15.65 12.79
N ARG A 33 -0.89 -16.16 12.61
CA ARG A 33 -1.19 -17.06 11.49
C ARG A 33 -1.14 -16.26 10.20
N TYR A 34 -0.57 -16.84 9.16
CA TYR A 34 -0.48 -16.22 7.85
C TYR A 34 -0.95 -17.21 6.77
N HIS A 35 -1.71 -16.70 5.81
CA HIS A 35 -2.10 -17.44 4.62
C HIS A 35 -1.89 -16.58 3.37
N PHE A 36 -1.16 -17.13 2.39
CA PHE A 36 -0.92 -16.48 1.12
C PHE A 36 -1.75 -17.16 0.02
N TYR A 37 -2.61 -16.39 -0.63
CA TYR A 37 -3.34 -16.83 -1.82
C TYR A 37 -2.52 -16.52 -3.07
N GLU A 38 -1.90 -17.53 -3.65
CA GLU A 38 -1.35 -17.43 -5.01
C GLU A 38 -2.50 -17.59 -6.02
N ILE A 39 -2.71 -16.58 -6.87
CA ILE A 39 -3.77 -16.56 -7.88
C ILE A 39 -3.15 -16.81 -9.25
N ASP A 40 -3.63 -17.86 -9.93
CA ASP A 40 -3.13 -18.25 -11.26
C ASP A 40 -3.55 -17.28 -12.38
N GLU A 41 -4.62 -16.51 -12.17
CA GLU A 41 -5.09 -15.52 -13.14
C GLU A 41 -4.13 -14.32 -13.17
N GLU A 42 -3.51 -14.06 -14.32
CA GLU A 42 -2.82 -12.81 -14.58
C GLU A 42 -3.83 -11.72 -14.96
N TYR A 43 -3.71 -10.57 -14.32
CA TYR A 43 -4.61 -9.44 -14.54
C TYR A 43 -4.08 -8.52 -15.65
N ALA A 44 -4.95 -8.14 -16.57
CA ALA A 44 -4.59 -7.23 -17.67
C ALA A 44 -4.24 -5.80 -17.20
N SER A 45 -4.62 -5.43 -15.98
CA SER A 45 -4.32 -4.14 -15.38
C SER A 45 -4.25 -4.23 -13.85
N LEU A 46 -3.55 -3.28 -13.24
CA LEU A 46 -3.49 -3.14 -11.78
C LEU A 46 -4.88 -2.86 -11.18
N MET A 47 -5.73 -2.11 -11.88
CA MET A 47 -7.10 -1.85 -11.45
C MET A 47 -7.91 -3.15 -11.32
N ARG A 48 -7.80 -4.04 -12.32
CA ARG A 48 -8.49 -5.32 -12.30
C ARG A 48 -7.95 -6.23 -11.19
N ALA A 49 -6.64 -6.16 -10.93
CA ALA A 49 -6.03 -6.83 -9.79
C ALA A 49 -6.62 -6.31 -8.46
N TRP A 50 -6.66 -5.00 -8.23
CA TRP A 50 -7.23 -4.42 -7.01
C TRP A 50 -8.70 -4.75 -6.78
N CYS A 51 -9.50 -4.88 -7.85
CA CYS A 51 -10.88 -5.34 -7.73
C CYS A 51 -11.02 -6.76 -7.16
N ASN A 52 -9.95 -7.56 -7.13
CA ASN A 52 -9.94 -8.89 -6.51
C ASN A 52 -9.86 -8.86 -4.96
N HIS A 53 -9.44 -7.73 -4.36
CA HIS A 53 -9.27 -7.58 -2.91
C HIS A 53 -10.49 -8.08 -2.10
N PRO A 54 -11.72 -7.61 -2.35
CA PRO A 54 -12.87 -8.06 -1.58
C PRO A 54 -13.20 -9.54 -1.76
N HIS A 55 -12.94 -10.13 -2.93
CA HIS A 55 -13.15 -11.57 -3.14
C HIS A 55 -12.21 -12.40 -2.26
N VAL A 56 -10.95 -12.01 -2.17
CA VAL A 56 -9.95 -12.63 -1.30
C VAL A 56 -10.29 -12.44 0.17
N ILE A 57 -10.68 -11.22 0.57
CA ILE A 57 -11.09 -10.93 1.95
C ILE A 57 -12.30 -11.78 2.34
N ARG A 58 -13.33 -11.84 1.49
CA ARG A 58 -14.53 -12.65 1.71
C ARG A 58 -14.19 -14.13 1.86
N ARG A 59 -13.32 -14.66 0.98
CA ARG A 59 -12.84 -16.04 1.05
C ARG A 59 -12.09 -16.30 2.36
N GLY A 60 -11.19 -15.41 2.76
CA GLY A 60 -10.45 -15.52 4.00
C GLY A 60 -11.34 -15.51 5.24
N VAL A 61 -12.37 -14.67 5.28
CA VAL A 61 -13.38 -14.69 6.35
C VAL A 61 -14.07 -16.05 6.43
N ALA A 62 -14.47 -16.62 5.29
CA ALA A 62 -15.12 -17.93 5.26
C ALA A 62 -14.21 -19.09 5.70
N GLU A 63 -12.90 -19.02 5.38
CA GLU A 63 -11.93 -20.07 5.71
C GLU A 63 -11.36 -19.95 7.13
N PHE A 64 -11.20 -18.73 7.65
CA PHE A 64 -10.45 -18.45 8.88
C PHE A 64 -11.21 -17.66 9.95
N GLY A 65 -12.44 -17.22 9.67
CA GLY A 65 -13.24 -16.40 10.58
C GLY A 65 -12.80 -14.93 10.54
N THR A 66 -11.86 -14.54 11.40
CA THR A 66 -11.33 -13.16 11.41
C THR A 66 -10.03 -13.08 10.62
N VAL A 67 -9.94 -12.13 9.69
CA VAL A 67 -8.75 -11.92 8.87
C VAL A 67 -8.27 -10.47 8.90
N LEU A 68 -6.96 -10.29 8.79
CA LEU A 68 -6.33 -9.03 8.41
C LEU A 68 -5.77 -9.20 7.01
N PHE A 69 -6.44 -8.61 6.01
CA PHE A 69 -5.88 -8.47 4.68
C PHE A 69 -4.87 -7.34 4.64
N MET A 70 -3.77 -7.59 3.94
CA MET A 70 -2.77 -6.59 3.57
C MET A 70 -2.24 -6.83 2.17
N ASP A 71 -1.92 -5.74 1.47
CA ASP A 71 -1.18 -5.79 0.20
C ASP A 71 0.13 -6.57 0.41
N ILE A 72 0.56 -7.33 -0.59
CA ILE A 72 1.56 -8.40 -0.44
C ILE A 72 2.93 -7.91 0.05
N GLU A 73 3.26 -6.67 -0.25
CA GLU A 73 4.51 -6.03 0.12
C GLU A 73 4.48 -5.35 1.50
N CYS A 74 3.32 -5.31 2.16
CA CYS A 74 3.19 -4.75 3.49
C CYS A 74 4.07 -5.49 4.50
N ARG A 75 4.56 -4.75 5.50
CA ARG A 75 5.37 -5.25 6.61
C ARG A 75 4.69 -4.93 7.93
N ILE A 76 4.77 -5.85 8.89
CA ILE A 76 4.30 -5.63 10.27
C ILE A 76 5.52 -5.44 11.15
N LEU A 77 5.80 -4.21 11.57
CA LEU A 77 6.98 -3.89 12.35
C LEU A 77 6.79 -4.26 13.82
N GLU A 78 5.65 -3.85 14.39
CA GLU A 78 5.32 -3.98 15.81
C GLU A 78 4.04 -4.82 16.00
N PRO A 79 3.82 -5.41 17.20
CA PRO A 79 2.58 -6.10 17.48
C PRO A 79 1.35 -5.21 17.25
N LEU A 80 0.33 -5.75 16.59
CA LEU A 80 -0.92 -5.03 16.36
C LEU A 80 -1.55 -4.62 17.70
N PRO A 81 -2.00 -3.36 17.81
CA PRO A 81 -2.51 -2.81 19.05
C PRO A 81 -3.95 -3.28 19.27
N ALA A 82 -4.43 -3.23 20.51
CA ALA A 82 -5.73 -3.78 20.88
C ALA A 82 -6.93 -3.07 20.22
N HIS A 83 -6.77 -1.84 19.75
CA HIS A 83 -7.82 -1.10 19.04
C HIS A 83 -7.94 -1.45 17.56
N TRP A 84 -7.02 -2.26 17.01
CA TRP A 84 -7.17 -2.79 15.66
C TRP A 84 -8.13 -3.99 15.67
N THR A 85 -9.39 -3.71 15.37
CA THR A 85 -10.47 -4.71 15.42
C THR A 85 -11.38 -4.61 14.19
N ALA A 86 -11.87 -5.75 13.68
CA ALA A 86 -12.85 -5.78 12.60
C ALA A 86 -14.19 -5.10 12.99
N PRO A 87 -14.82 -4.34 12.08
CA PRO A 87 -14.32 -3.95 10.76
C PRO A 87 -13.27 -2.84 10.86
N LEU A 88 -12.15 -2.99 10.15
CA LEU A 88 -11.06 -2.01 10.08
C LEU A 88 -10.70 -1.74 8.63
N VAL A 89 -10.51 -0.47 8.28
CA VAL A 89 -9.95 -0.06 6.99
C VAL A 89 -9.04 1.13 7.24
N SER A 90 -7.81 1.08 6.74
CA SER A 90 -6.91 2.22 6.87
C SER A 90 -7.43 3.48 6.17
N VAL A 91 -7.04 4.66 6.64
CA VAL A 91 -7.43 5.94 6.03
C VAL A 91 -6.22 6.81 5.74
N ARG A 92 -6.23 7.47 4.59
CA ARG A 92 -5.13 8.33 4.16
C ARG A 92 -5.07 9.62 4.98
N ARG A 93 -3.85 10.07 5.31
CA ARG A 93 -3.56 11.33 5.99
C ARG A 93 -2.72 12.23 5.08
N PRO A 94 -3.09 13.52 4.88
CA PRO A 94 -4.24 14.22 5.49
C PRO A 94 -5.58 13.67 5.02
N ALA A 95 -6.62 13.85 5.85
CA ALA A 95 -7.95 13.28 5.59
C ALA A 95 -8.46 13.63 4.18
N GLN A 96 -8.71 12.58 3.40
CA GLN A 96 -9.15 12.70 2.01
C GLN A 96 -10.67 12.80 1.88
N LYS A 97 -11.13 13.27 0.72
CA LYS A 97 -12.56 13.34 0.38
C LYS A 97 -13.16 11.95 0.19
N PHE A 98 -14.49 11.88 0.19
CA PHE A 98 -15.24 10.63 0.31
C PHE A 98 -14.90 9.54 -0.72
N TRP A 99 -14.41 9.89 -1.92
CA TRP A 99 -14.11 8.93 -2.98
C TRP A 99 -12.72 8.27 -2.89
N ILE A 100 -11.81 8.79 -2.05
CA ILE A 100 -10.44 8.25 -1.83
C ILE A 100 -10.06 8.24 -0.35
N ARG A 101 -11.07 8.18 0.54
CA ARG A 101 -10.86 8.25 1.99
C ARG A 101 -10.12 7.04 2.53
N TYR A 102 -10.54 5.86 2.09
CA TYR A 102 -10.08 4.58 2.58
C TYR A 102 -8.86 4.11 1.79
N ASN A 103 -8.06 3.25 2.39
CA ASN A 103 -7.09 2.46 1.65
C ASN A 103 -7.34 0.96 1.88
N SER A 104 -7.61 0.25 0.78
CA SER A 104 -7.99 -1.17 0.79
C SER A 104 -6.79 -2.10 0.96
N GLY A 105 -5.56 -1.59 0.89
CA GLY A 105 -4.33 -2.34 1.15
C GLY A 105 -4.15 -2.75 2.62
N THR A 106 -5.08 -2.38 3.51
CA THR A 106 -5.16 -2.89 4.88
C THR A 106 -6.62 -2.93 5.34
N VAL A 107 -7.18 -4.14 5.45
CA VAL A 107 -8.58 -4.37 5.85
C VAL A 107 -8.65 -5.50 6.88
N MET A 108 -9.25 -5.25 8.05
CA MET A 108 -9.61 -6.33 8.98
C MET A 108 -11.11 -6.62 8.90
N ALA A 109 -11.45 -7.88 8.70
CA ALA A 109 -12.83 -8.33 8.51
C ALA A 109 -13.10 -9.63 9.28
N ASP A 110 -14.35 -9.82 9.67
CA ASP A 110 -14.88 -11.06 10.25
C ASP A 110 -16.25 -11.39 9.64
N GLU A 111 -16.93 -12.41 10.15
CA GLU A 111 -18.25 -12.85 9.64
C GLU A 111 -19.30 -11.72 9.62
N ARG A 112 -19.23 -10.77 10.56
CA ARG A 112 -20.16 -9.63 10.62
C ARG A 112 -19.95 -8.66 9.45
N CYS A 113 -18.80 -8.77 8.77
CA CYS A 113 -18.43 -7.92 7.65
C CYS A 113 -18.93 -8.43 6.30
N LEU A 114 -19.31 -9.71 6.20
CA LEU A 114 -19.74 -10.33 4.95
C LEU A 114 -20.82 -9.54 4.19
N PRO A 115 -21.88 -8.98 4.83
CA PRO A 115 -22.90 -8.25 4.09
C PRO A 115 -22.40 -7.02 3.31
N TRP A 116 -21.48 -6.25 3.91
CA TRP A 116 -20.93 -5.07 3.22
C TRP A 116 -19.80 -5.45 2.27
N ILE A 117 -19.07 -6.55 2.50
CA ILE A 117 -18.11 -7.09 1.53
C ILE A 117 -18.84 -7.60 0.28
N ASP A 118 -19.94 -8.32 0.44
CA ASP A 118 -20.77 -8.79 -0.69
C ASP A 118 -21.31 -7.60 -1.50
N THR A 119 -21.68 -6.51 -0.81
CA THR A 119 -22.11 -5.27 -1.48
C THR A 119 -20.95 -4.56 -2.17
N TRP A 120 -19.76 -4.57 -1.60
CA TRP A 120 -18.56 -4.04 -2.24
C TRP A 120 -18.30 -4.78 -3.55
N ILE A 121 -18.32 -6.12 -3.55
CA ILE A 121 -18.20 -6.95 -4.75
C ILE A 121 -19.30 -6.58 -5.78
N ALA A 122 -20.56 -6.55 -5.35
CA ALA A 122 -21.67 -6.24 -6.25
C ALA A 122 -21.53 -4.86 -6.91
N VAL A 123 -21.04 -3.86 -6.18
CA VAL A 123 -20.79 -2.52 -6.72
C VAL A 123 -19.64 -2.52 -7.72
N LEU A 124 -18.54 -3.25 -7.44
CA LEU A 124 -17.43 -3.39 -8.39
C LEU A 124 -17.89 -3.98 -9.72
N GLU A 125 -18.69 -5.05 -9.65
CA GLU A 125 -19.23 -5.77 -10.82
C GLU A 125 -20.23 -4.90 -11.60
N GLU A 126 -21.19 -4.28 -10.90
CA GLU A 126 -22.21 -3.43 -11.53
C GLU A 126 -21.61 -2.19 -12.18
N TRP A 127 -20.64 -1.56 -11.54
CA TRP A 127 -19.95 -0.38 -12.09
C TRP A 127 -18.83 -0.75 -13.06
N LYS A 128 -18.54 -2.04 -13.22
CA LYS A 128 -17.48 -2.57 -14.08
C LYS A 128 -16.14 -1.90 -13.84
N LEU A 129 -15.79 -1.67 -12.57
CA LEU A 129 -14.59 -0.91 -12.20
C LEU A 129 -13.29 -1.59 -12.68
N GLY A 130 -13.27 -2.92 -12.77
CA GLY A 130 -12.14 -3.68 -13.33
C GLY A 130 -12.00 -3.60 -14.86
N GLU A 131 -12.98 -3.02 -15.56
CA GLU A 131 -13.04 -2.90 -17.02
C GLU A 131 -12.84 -1.46 -17.53
N LEU A 132 -12.56 -0.50 -16.63
CA LEU A 132 -12.34 0.90 -17.00
C LEU A 132 -11.16 1.06 -17.96
N ALA A 133 -11.40 1.80 -19.04
CA ALA A 133 -10.37 2.21 -19.97
C ALA A 133 -9.53 3.38 -19.40
N PRO A 134 -8.31 3.62 -19.89
CA PRO A 134 -7.48 4.75 -19.48
C PRO A 134 -8.18 6.13 -19.57
N ASP A 135 -9.10 6.30 -20.52
CA ASP A 135 -9.83 7.57 -20.72
C ASP A 135 -11.02 7.75 -19.76
N ASP A 136 -11.40 6.71 -19.00
CA ASP A 136 -12.49 6.77 -18.03
C ASP A 136 -12.05 7.38 -16.69
N TYR A 137 -10.74 7.51 -16.47
CA TYR A 137 -10.19 8.08 -15.23
C TYR A 137 -10.27 9.61 -15.25
N VAL A 138 -10.77 10.20 -14.15
CA VAL A 138 -11.05 11.64 -14.08
C VAL A 138 -9.78 12.49 -14.06
N HIS A 139 -8.81 12.17 -13.19
CA HIS A 139 -7.54 12.90 -13.10
C HIS A 139 -6.30 12.00 -13.08
N TRP A 140 -6.41 10.76 -12.59
CA TRP A 140 -5.30 9.81 -12.52
C TRP A 140 -5.79 8.35 -12.64
N PRO A 141 -5.01 7.45 -13.28
CA PRO A 141 -5.27 6.01 -13.27
C PRO A 141 -5.31 5.46 -11.83
N GLY A 142 -6.50 5.35 -11.23
CA GLY A 142 -6.67 4.99 -9.82
C GLY A 142 -7.59 5.89 -9.00
N ASP A 143 -8.06 7.02 -9.54
CA ASP A 143 -9.06 7.87 -8.88
C ASP A 143 -10.42 7.16 -8.71
N LEU A 144 -10.71 6.23 -9.61
CA LEU A 144 -11.84 5.33 -9.58
C LEU A 144 -11.29 3.93 -9.35
N CYS A 145 -11.03 3.60 -8.09
CA CYS A 145 -10.54 2.30 -7.65
C CYS A 145 -11.58 1.53 -6.82
N ASP A 146 -11.21 0.33 -6.39
CA ASP A 146 -12.01 -0.50 -5.52
C ASP A 146 -12.42 0.19 -4.21
N GLU A 147 -11.59 1.12 -3.72
CA GLU A 147 -11.85 1.94 -2.53
C GLU A 147 -13.13 2.80 -2.67
N LEU A 148 -13.52 3.20 -3.90
CA LEU A 148 -14.77 3.92 -4.14
C LEU A 148 -15.98 3.01 -3.91
N ALA A 149 -15.93 1.79 -4.42
CA ALA A 149 -16.97 0.78 -4.20
C ALA A 149 -17.04 0.35 -2.72
N LEU A 150 -15.89 0.25 -2.05
CA LEU A 150 -15.78 0.04 -0.62
C LEU A 150 -16.50 1.15 0.17
N ALA A 151 -16.23 2.42 -0.17
CA ALA A 151 -16.86 3.56 0.48
C ALA A 151 -18.39 3.54 0.30
N ALA A 152 -18.87 3.21 -0.90
CA ALA A 152 -20.29 3.08 -1.20
C ALA A 152 -20.94 1.95 -0.37
N ALA A 153 -20.30 0.78 -0.30
CA ALA A 153 -20.80 -0.36 0.46
C ALA A 153 -20.86 -0.07 1.98
N LEU A 154 -19.80 0.50 2.55
CA LEU A 154 -19.78 0.90 3.96
C LEU A 154 -20.89 1.91 4.27
N ALA A 155 -21.11 2.88 3.39
CA ALA A 155 -22.18 3.87 3.54
C ALA A 155 -23.58 3.26 3.45
N ALA A 156 -23.81 2.36 2.49
CA ALA A 156 -25.09 1.66 2.30
C ALA A 156 -25.48 0.85 3.54
N HIS A 157 -24.50 0.21 4.19
CA HIS A 157 -24.70 -0.59 5.39
C HIS A 157 -24.52 0.19 6.71
N ARG A 158 -24.22 1.49 6.65
CA ARG A 158 -23.95 2.36 7.81
C ARG A 158 -22.88 1.79 8.76
N VAL A 159 -21.86 1.17 8.19
CA VAL A 159 -20.78 0.52 8.95
C VAL A 159 -19.85 1.58 9.52
N ARG A 160 -19.53 1.44 10.81
CA ARG A 160 -18.44 2.20 11.45
C ARG A 160 -17.21 1.31 11.49
N VAL A 161 -16.11 1.79 10.90
CA VAL A 161 -14.84 1.06 10.85
C VAL A 161 -13.82 1.67 11.82
N ALA A 162 -12.93 0.84 12.36
CA ALA A 162 -11.66 1.32 12.90
C ALA A 162 -10.79 1.84 11.75
N THR A 163 -10.12 2.97 11.96
CA THR A 163 -9.42 3.68 10.88
C THR A 163 -8.00 4.07 11.30
N PRO A 164 -7.05 3.12 11.33
CA PRO A 164 -5.65 3.47 11.50
C PRO A 164 -5.24 4.42 10.38
N GLU A 165 -4.49 5.46 10.75
CA GLU A 165 -4.02 6.46 9.80
C GLU A 165 -2.83 5.90 9.01
N LEU A 166 -2.85 6.16 7.70
CA LEU A 166 -1.79 5.90 6.73
C LEU A 166 -1.19 7.23 6.28
N GLU A 167 0.07 7.47 6.59
CA GLU A 167 0.81 8.68 6.20
C GLU A 167 1.75 8.39 5.02
N TYR A 168 1.82 9.34 4.09
CA TYR A 168 2.57 9.18 2.86
C TYR A 168 3.98 9.78 2.92
N VAL A 169 4.15 10.88 3.66
CA VAL A 169 5.40 11.67 3.59
C VAL A 169 5.86 12.26 4.91
N ASP A 170 4.95 12.60 5.82
CA ASP A 170 5.30 13.21 7.10
C ASP A 170 5.85 12.17 8.10
N ARG A 171 7.18 12.08 8.17
CA ARG A 171 7.88 11.15 9.07
C ARG A 171 7.72 11.50 10.55
N ALA A 172 7.24 12.70 10.90
CA ALA A 172 6.96 13.13 12.27
C ALA A 172 5.51 12.86 12.71
N THR A 173 4.71 12.20 11.87
CA THR A 173 3.32 11.85 12.14
C THR A 173 3.14 10.90 13.33
N THR A 174 1.88 10.76 13.75
CA THR A 174 1.42 9.73 14.70
C THR A 174 0.69 8.58 14.02
N ALA A 175 0.65 8.58 12.67
CA ALA A 175 0.04 7.53 11.89
C ALA A 175 0.68 6.16 12.17
N GLU A 176 -0.18 5.15 12.26
CA GLU A 176 0.22 3.78 12.58
C GLU A 176 0.76 3.04 11.34
N ILE A 177 0.48 3.54 10.13
CA ILE A 177 0.91 2.97 8.87
C ILE A 177 1.70 4.02 8.07
N ALA A 178 2.85 3.62 7.52
CA ALA A 178 3.68 4.44 6.64
C ALA A 178 3.63 3.93 5.19
N ARG A 179 3.35 4.80 4.20
CA ARG A 179 3.38 4.47 2.75
C ARG A 179 4.82 4.39 2.21
N GLY A 180 5.68 3.59 2.83
CA GLY A 180 7.09 3.51 2.48
C GLY A 180 7.93 2.67 3.43
N LEU A 181 9.24 2.65 3.17
CA LEU A 181 10.21 1.95 4.03
C LEU A 181 10.68 2.79 5.23
N TRP A 182 10.14 4.00 5.41
CA TRP A 182 10.39 4.81 6.60
C TRP A 182 9.52 4.37 7.78
N ARG A 183 9.92 4.74 8.98
CA ARG A 183 9.20 4.46 10.22
C ARG A 183 9.58 5.47 11.30
N ASN A 184 8.70 5.63 12.28
CA ASN A 184 8.95 6.38 13.51
C ASN A 184 8.46 5.57 14.73
N ALA A 185 8.39 6.20 15.89
CA ALA A 185 7.99 5.54 17.15
C ALA A 185 6.53 5.05 17.18
N HIS A 186 5.69 5.50 16.24
CA HIS A 186 4.27 5.14 16.14
C HIS A 186 3.99 4.14 15.01
N THR A 187 4.97 3.87 14.14
CA THR A 187 4.75 3.01 12.97
C THR A 187 4.62 1.55 13.36
N ILE A 188 3.44 0.99 13.11
CA ILE A 188 3.09 -0.42 13.35
C ILE A 188 3.26 -1.22 12.06
N MET A 189 2.86 -0.64 10.92
CA MET A 189 3.02 -1.27 9.61
C MET A 189 3.67 -0.35 8.59
N GLN A 190 4.34 -0.96 7.62
CA GLN A 190 4.80 -0.30 6.40
C GLN A 190 3.99 -0.83 5.22
N HIS A 191 3.69 0.07 4.29
CA HIS A 191 3.06 -0.22 3.01
C HIS A 191 3.95 0.37 1.91
N PRO A 192 5.12 -0.25 1.64
CA PRO A 192 6.04 0.24 0.63
C PRO A 192 5.43 0.11 -0.77
N THR A 193 5.83 0.98 -1.69
CA THR A 193 5.44 0.91 -3.11
C THR A 193 6.67 0.79 -4.02
N ILE A 194 7.80 0.37 -3.44
CA ILE A 194 9.09 0.30 -4.14
C ILE A 194 9.08 -0.67 -5.33
N HIS A 195 8.23 -1.69 -5.28
CA HIS A 195 8.06 -2.66 -6.37
C HIS A 195 7.51 -2.03 -7.67
N HIS A 196 6.98 -0.80 -7.62
CA HIS A 196 6.62 -0.03 -8.82
C HIS A 196 7.83 0.56 -9.55
N TRP A 197 8.99 0.66 -8.89
CA TRP A 197 10.19 1.31 -9.42
C TRP A 197 10.63 0.79 -10.80
N PRO A 198 10.68 -0.53 -11.08
CA PRO A 198 11.08 -1.04 -12.39
C PRO A 198 10.16 -0.56 -13.52
N ASN A 199 8.88 -0.32 -13.21
CA ASN A 199 7.83 -0.04 -14.18
C ASN A 199 7.57 1.46 -14.39
N GLU A 200 8.18 2.34 -13.58
CA GLU A 200 8.01 3.79 -13.71
C GLU A 200 9.15 4.40 -14.54
N PRO A 201 8.87 4.87 -15.77
CA PRO A 201 9.86 5.55 -16.60
C PRO A 201 9.91 7.07 -16.36
N ASP A 202 8.85 7.69 -15.84
CA ASP A 202 8.78 9.13 -15.67
C ASP A 202 9.68 9.59 -14.51
N PRO A 203 10.64 10.51 -14.73
CA PRO A 203 11.55 10.94 -13.68
C PRO A 203 10.88 11.64 -12.50
N LEU A 204 9.76 12.35 -12.72
CA LEU A 204 9.04 13.04 -11.66
C LEU A 204 8.24 12.05 -10.80
N GLU A 205 7.56 11.08 -11.42
CA GLU A 205 6.90 9.99 -10.70
C GLU A 205 7.92 9.10 -9.95
N CYS A 206 9.09 8.84 -10.53
CA CYS A 206 10.20 8.18 -9.81
C CYS A 206 10.60 8.98 -8.55
N LYS A 207 10.66 10.32 -8.66
CA LYS A 207 10.99 11.17 -7.51
C LYS A 207 9.90 11.12 -6.44
N LYS A 208 8.62 11.00 -6.81
CA LYS A 208 7.51 10.78 -5.88
C LYS A 208 7.63 9.42 -5.18
N LEU A 209 7.88 8.35 -5.93
CA LEU A 209 8.12 7.01 -5.36
C LEU A 209 9.28 7.03 -4.36
N PHE A 210 10.36 7.75 -4.67
CA PHE A 210 11.47 7.94 -3.75
C PHE A 210 11.08 8.72 -2.48
N TRP A 211 10.34 9.82 -2.62
CA TRP A 211 9.87 10.59 -1.46
C TRP A 211 9.04 9.75 -0.49
N GLN A 212 8.19 8.89 -1.05
CA GLN A 212 7.36 7.94 -0.30
C GLN A 212 8.20 6.82 0.33
N ASN A 213 9.12 6.21 -0.42
CA ASN A 213 9.78 4.98 0.02
C ASN A 213 11.12 5.16 0.73
N TYR A 214 11.83 6.27 0.57
CA TYR A 214 13.15 6.44 1.15
C TYR A 214 13.09 6.47 2.69
N PRO A 215 13.81 5.60 3.42
CA PRO A 215 13.75 5.58 4.88
C PRO A 215 14.27 6.86 5.54
N GLY A 216 15.26 7.51 4.90
CA GLY A 216 15.84 8.76 5.38
C GLY A 216 15.00 9.99 5.07
N ASP A 217 15.56 11.17 5.36
CA ASP A 217 14.98 12.46 4.97
C ASP A 217 15.22 12.71 3.48
N PRO A 218 14.17 12.82 2.63
CA PRO A 218 14.33 13.10 1.20
C PRO A 218 15.08 14.40 0.90
N ALA A 219 15.04 15.40 1.79
CA ALA A 219 15.78 16.65 1.61
C ALA A 219 17.30 16.43 1.68
N SER A 220 17.76 15.40 2.41
CA SER A 220 19.18 15.05 2.47
C SER A 220 19.74 14.58 1.12
N ALA A 221 18.91 13.95 0.27
CA ALA A 221 19.32 13.56 -1.08
C ALA A 221 19.47 14.78 -2.00
N ALA A 222 18.57 15.76 -1.89
CA ALA A 222 18.70 17.02 -2.63
C ALA A 222 20.00 17.76 -2.27
N ALA A 223 20.34 17.81 -0.98
CA ALA A 223 21.61 18.39 -0.51
C ALA A 223 22.83 17.63 -1.05
N PHE A 224 22.76 16.29 -1.12
CA PHE A 224 23.81 15.47 -1.70
C PHE A 224 24.06 15.81 -3.18
N PHE A 225 23.01 15.89 -4.00
CA PHE A 225 23.14 16.23 -5.42
C PHE A 225 23.57 17.67 -5.70
N ALA A 226 23.49 18.57 -4.72
CA ALA A 226 23.88 19.98 -4.87
C ALA A 226 25.38 20.24 -4.64
N GLY A 227 26.08 19.38 -3.90
CA GLY A 227 27.45 19.69 -3.46
C GLY A 227 28.41 18.52 -3.28
N ALA A 228 27.97 17.28 -3.48
CA ALA A 228 28.83 16.11 -3.33
C ALA A 228 29.51 15.69 -4.65
N THR A 229 30.60 14.94 -4.52
CA THR A 229 31.24 14.22 -5.62
C THR A 229 31.25 12.73 -5.29
N GLY A 230 30.85 11.88 -6.24
CA GLY A 230 30.91 10.42 -6.12
C GLY A 230 29.59 9.74 -5.80
N GLU A 231 29.68 8.48 -5.35
CA GLU A 231 28.54 7.62 -5.00
C GLU A 231 28.32 7.60 -3.48
N LEU A 232 27.07 7.67 -3.05
CA LEU A 232 26.61 7.47 -1.68
C LEU A 232 25.65 6.29 -1.62
N ARG A 233 25.93 5.33 -0.73
CA ARG A 233 25.02 4.23 -0.39
C ARG A 233 24.45 4.49 0.99
N ARG A 234 23.13 4.62 1.10
CA ARG A 234 22.47 4.97 2.35
C ARG A 234 21.03 4.48 2.37
N ASP A 235 20.62 3.91 3.49
CA ASP A 235 19.22 3.55 3.78
C ASP A 235 18.56 2.67 2.70
N GLY A 236 19.33 1.78 2.08
CA GLY A 236 18.86 0.90 1.00
C GLY A 236 18.79 1.57 -0.39
N TRP A 237 19.34 2.77 -0.53
CA TRP A 237 19.40 3.52 -1.79
C TRP A 237 20.84 3.84 -2.20
N VAL A 238 21.03 4.05 -3.49
CA VAL A 238 22.30 4.47 -4.10
C VAL A 238 22.08 5.80 -4.81
N PHE A 239 22.99 6.76 -4.59
CA PHE A 239 22.99 8.08 -5.19
C PHE A 239 24.35 8.34 -5.86
N ASP A 240 24.38 8.69 -7.13
CA ASP A 240 25.58 9.03 -7.90
C ASP A 240 25.52 10.51 -8.27
N ALA A 241 26.26 11.34 -7.53
CA ALA A 241 26.29 12.79 -7.74
C ALA A 241 26.94 13.20 -9.07
N VAL A 242 27.87 12.38 -9.59
CA VAL A 242 28.59 12.66 -10.84
C VAL A 242 27.66 12.47 -12.03
N ARG A 243 26.93 11.36 -12.06
CA ARG A 243 25.95 11.07 -13.13
C ARG A 243 24.57 11.66 -12.86
N ARG A 244 24.35 12.23 -11.67
CA ARG A 244 23.05 12.70 -11.17
C ARG A 244 21.97 11.63 -11.28
N ARG A 245 22.26 10.45 -10.73
CA ARG A 245 21.34 9.29 -10.76
C ARG A 245 21.11 8.69 -9.40
N TYR A 246 19.98 8.02 -9.22
CA TYR A 246 19.64 7.32 -8.00
C TYR A 246 18.74 6.12 -8.26
N ALA A 247 18.76 5.14 -7.36
CA ALA A 247 17.83 4.02 -7.35
C ALA A 247 17.83 3.32 -5.98
N PRO A 248 16.80 2.49 -5.69
CA PRO A 248 16.90 1.43 -4.71
C PRO A 248 18.12 0.56 -4.97
N ALA A 249 18.80 0.09 -3.92
CA ALA A 249 20.02 -0.69 -4.05
C ALA A 249 19.82 -1.98 -4.86
N GLU A 250 18.64 -2.60 -4.76
CA GLU A 250 18.27 -3.80 -5.53
C GLU A 250 18.13 -3.56 -7.04
N HIS A 251 17.95 -2.31 -7.44
CA HIS A 251 17.81 -1.91 -8.85
C HIS A 251 19.04 -1.14 -9.35
N TRP A 252 20.14 -1.08 -8.59
CA TRP A 252 21.34 -0.38 -9.01
C TRP A 252 22.33 -1.30 -9.74
N PRO A 253 22.98 -0.87 -10.84
CA PRO A 253 22.81 0.42 -11.52
C PRO A 253 21.74 0.42 -12.63
N ASP A 254 21.24 -0.74 -13.03
CA ASP A 254 20.47 -0.92 -14.28
C ASP A 254 19.11 -0.20 -14.25
N GLY A 255 18.48 -0.14 -13.08
CA GLY A 255 17.24 0.58 -12.83
C GLY A 255 17.45 2.01 -12.33
N ALA A 256 18.65 2.58 -12.41
CA ALA A 256 18.89 3.95 -11.95
C ALA A 256 18.12 5.00 -12.78
N ARG A 257 17.58 6.01 -12.10
CA ARG A 257 16.81 7.11 -12.69
C ARG A 257 17.57 8.42 -12.55
N ALA A 258 17.34 9.34 -13.49
CA ALA A 258 17.92 10.68 -13.42
C ALA A 258 17.29 11.46 -12.25
N TRP A 259 18.12 12.14 -11.47
CA TRP A 259 17.65 13.08 -10.48
C TRP A 259 17.15 14.35 -11.16
N VAL A 260 15.91 14.74 -10.88
CA VAL A 260 15.30 16.00 -11.33
C VAL A 260 15.20 16.98 -10.16
N ASP A 261 15.39 18.27 -10.41
CA ASP A 261 15.37 19.31 -9.36
C ASP A 261 13.95 19.83 -9.08
N ASP A 262 12.99 19.52 -9.95
CA ASP A 262 11.57 19.84 -9.82
C ASP A 262 11.02 19.47 -8.44
N ALA A 263 10.22 20.36 -7.85
CA ALA A 263 9.59 20.10 -6.56
C ALA A 263 8.62 18.92 -6.68
N VAL A 264 8.62 18.04 -5.68
CA VAL A 264 7.61 16.99 -5.59
C VAL A 264 6.29 17.61 -5.14
N VAL A 265 5.33 17.65 -6.05
CA VAL A 265 3.95 18.03 -5.74
C VAL A 265 3.11 16.75 -5.71
N LEU A 266 2.68 16.37 -4.51
CA LEU A 266 1.72 15.28 -4.34
C LEU A 266 0.30 15.84 -4.49
N THR A 267 -0.48 15.23 -5.38
CA THR A 267 -1.90 15.55 -5.55
C THR A 267 -2.67 15.20 -4.27
N SER A 268 -3.94 15.60 -4.14
CA SER A 268 -4.75 15.08 -3.03
C SER A 268 -4.83 13.55 -3.05
N ALA A 269 -4.94 12.91 -4.22
CA ALA A 269 -4.96 11.46 -4.32
C ALA A 269 -3.63 10.79 -3.92
N GLN A 270 -2.50 11.48 -4.07
CA GLN A 270 -1.16 10.99 -3.71
C GLN A 270 -0.68 11.43 -2.32
N ARG A 271 -1.49 12.22 -1.59
CA ARG A 271 -1.22 12.73 -0.25
C ARG A 271 -1.83 11.84 0.83
#